data_AF-A0A0N4VW14-F1
#
_entry.id   AF-A0A0N4VW14-F1
#
_cell.length_a   1.000
_cell.length_b   1.000
_cell.length_c   1.000
_cell.angle_alpha   90.00
_cell.angle_beta   90.00
_cell.angle_gamma   90.00
#
_symmetry.space_group_name_H-M   'P 1'
#
loop_
_entity.id
_entity.type
_entity.pdbx_description
1 polymer ?
#
loop_
_entity_poly.entity_id
_entity_poly.type
_entity_poly.pdbx_seq_one_letter_code
_entity_poly.pdbx_strand_id
1 'polypeptide(L)'
;MSTSFDPYDWASFYFGKMGRDEAARLLSETGVAIGTFLLRDSSRPGDYSLSVRESDEENKVRHYLIEEKLGENGVKQVKIADHDFMDIPTLLNHFKIHILDKTSLTIPYRKGQIEQVVGLYRFEGERDTDLPFEVGETLEIIGKPEEGWWQARNALNATGLVPAIYVRPVSWNSQHVLESLLLMVDVEWNLLVMILCFITTPESNPFS
;
A
#
# COMPACT_ATOMS: atom_id res chain seq x y z
N MET A 1 -20.79 14.82 -9.79
CA MET A 1 -19.82 14.91 -8.68
C MET A 1 -18.47 15.28 -9.27
N SER A 2 -17.82 16.34 -8.81
CA SER A 2 -16.49 16.71 -9.31
C SER A 2 -15.48 15.67 -8.85
N THR A 3 -14.88 14.94 -9.79
CA THR A 3 -13.82 13.98 -9.51
C THR A 3 -12.59 14.74 -9.00
N SER A 4 -12.14 14.44 -7.78
CA SER A 4 -11.31 15.35 -6.96
C SER A 4 -9.80 15.13 -7.09
N PHE A 5 -9.35 14.51 -8.19
CA PHE A 5 -7.92 14.27 -8.39
C PHE A 5 -7.29 15.25 -9.37
N ASP A 6 -6.03 15.59 -9.13
CA ASP A 6 -5.23 16.39 -10.05
C ASP A 6 -4.58 15.46 -11.11
N PRO A 7 -4.89 15.61 -12.40
CA PRO A 7 -4.25 14.82 -13.46
C PRO A 7 -2.74 15.05 -13.57
N TYR A 8 -2.23 16.20 -13.13
CA TYR A 8 -0.80 16.49 -13.17
C TYR A 8 -0.03 15.79 -12.07
N ASP A 9 -0.70 15.37 -10.99
CA ASP A 9 -0.12 14.55 -9.91
C ASP A 9 -0.15 13.04 -10.23
N TRP A 10 -0.17 12.67 -11.51
CA TRP A 10 -0.29 11.25 -11.91
C TRP A 10 0.84 10.35 -11.42
N ALA A 11 2.00 10.94 -11.10
CA ALA A 11 3.10 10.23 -10.46
C ALA A 11 2.72 9.63 -9.08
N SER A 12 1.79 10.25 -8.34
CA SER A 12 1.38 9.77 -7.01
C SER A 12 0.52 8.49 -7.04
N PHE A 13 -0.05 8.19 -8.21
CA PHE A 13 -0.84 6.98 -8.49
C PHE A 13 -0.30 6.17 -9.69
N TYR A 14 0.99 6.35 -9.99
CA TYR A 14 1.75 5.52 -10.91
C TYR A 14 2.65 4.54 -10.15
N PHE A 15 2.49 3.25 -10.46
CA PHE A 15 3.07 2.14 -9.71
C PHE A 15 4.21 1.42 -10.47
N GLY A 16 4.73 2.01 -11.55
CA GLY A 16 5.85 1.45 -12.32
C GLY A 16 5.58 0.00 -12.74
N LYS A 17 6.54 -0.89 -12.47
CA LYS A 17 6.52 -2.33 -12.84
C LYS A 17 5.46 -3.18 -12.12
N MET A 18 4.42 -2.57 -11.54
CA MET A 18 3.27 -3.31 -11.02
C MET A 18 2.64 -4.18 -12.11
N GLY A 19 2.41 -5.46 -11.81
CA GLY A 19 1.78 -6.40 -12.72
C GLY A 19 0.28 -6.20 -12.86
N ARG A 20 -0.30 -6.83 -13.90
CA ARG A 20 -1.76 -6.82 -14.15
C ARG A 20 -2.54 -7.40 -12.99
N ASP A 21 -2.12 -8.58 -12.52
CA ASP A 21 -2.83 -9.32 -11.48
C ASP A 21 -2.78 -8.61 -10.14
N GLU A 22 -1.65 -7.96 -9.83
CA GLU A 22 -1.52 -7.17 -8.61
C GLU A 22 -2.42 -5.93 -8.63
N ALA A 23 -2.45 -5.20 -9.75
CA ALA A 23 -3.38 -4.09 -9.92
C ALA A 23 -4.85 -4.55 -9.80
N ALA A 24 -5.18 -5.71 -10.36
CA ALA A 24 -6.51 -6.29 -10.25
C ALA A 24 -6.86 -6.67 -8.81
N ARG A 25 -5.91 -7.24 -8.06
CA ARG A 25 -6.08 -7.59 -6.63
C ARG A 25 -6.40 -6.35 -5.81
N LEU A 26 -5.55 -5.33 -5.87
CA LEU A 26 -5.70 -4.07 -5.13
C LEU A 26 -7.04 -3.38 -5.43
N LEU A 27 -7.40 -3.25 -6.72
CA LEU A 27 -8.65 -2.62 -7.13
C LEU A 27 -9.89 -3.49 -6.88
N SER A 28 -9.70 -4.78 -6.58
CA SER A 28 -10.78 -5.71 -6.25
C SER A 28 -11.11 -5.76 -4.75
N GLU A 29 -10.25 -5.19 -3.89
CA GLU A 29 -10.40 -5.19 -2.43
C GLU A 29 -11.73 -4.56 -1.98
N THR A 30 -12.27 -5.09 -0.88
CA THR A 30 -13.51 -4.57 -0.27
C THR A 30 -13.32 -3.12 0.17
N GLY A 31 -14.25 -2.25 -0.22
CA GLY A 31 -14.19 -0.82 0.10
C GLY A 31 -13.55 0.05 -0.99
N VAL A 32 -12.93 -0.56 -2.03
CA VAL A 32 -12.50 0.19 -3.22
C VAL A 32 -13.72 0.53 -4.08
N ALA A 33 -13.98 1.83 -4.26
CA ALA A 33 -15.15 2.33 -4.98
C ALA A 33 -15.03 2.15 -6.51
N ILE A 34 -16.17 2.02 -7.20
CA ILE A 34 -16.22 2.08 -8.67
C ILE A 34 -15.69 3.43 -9.18
N GLY A 35 -14.91 3.38 -10.26
CA GLY A 35 -14.17 4.51 -10.81
C GLY A 35 -12.80 4.72 -10.14
N THR A 36 -12.42 3.90 -9.16
CA THR A 36 -11.06 3.92 -8.61
C THR A 36 -10.06 3.37 -9.62
N PHE A 37 -8.91 4.02 -9.80
CA PHE A 37 -7.96 3.65 -10.85
C PHE A 37 -6.49 3.84 -10.46
N LEU A 38 -5.58 3.20 -11.20
CA LEU A 38 -4.14 3.43 -11.09
C LEU A 38 -3.43 3.30 -12.45
N LEU A 39 -2.26 3.91 -12.55
CA LEU A 39 -1.35 3.76 -13.69
C LEU A 39 -0.21 2.80 -13.34
N ARG A 40 0.22 2.03 -14.32
CA ARG A 40 1.36 1.10 -14.21
C ARG A 40 2.02 0.92 -15.58
N ASP A 41 3.17 0.28 -15.59
CA ASP A 41 3.82 -0.15 -16.82
C ASP A 41 2.92 -1.15 -17.55
N SER A 42 2.90 -1.03 -18.87
CA SER A 42 2.33 -2.08 -19.71
C SER A 42 3.26 -3.27 -19.77
N SER A 43 2.70 -4.44 -20.06
CA SER A 43 3.50 -5.59 -20.48
C SER A 43 4.16 -5.36 -21.84
N ARG A 44 3.69 -4.36 -22.62
CA ARG A 44 4.34 -3.87 -23.84
C ARG A 44 5.43 -2.86 -23.46
N PRO A 45 6.71 -3.11 -23.80
CA PRO A 45 7.80 -2.18 -23.46
C PRO A 45 7.57 -0.78 -24.03
N GLY A 46 7.70 0.23 -23.16
CA GLY A 46 7.51 1.65 -23.53
C GLY A 46 6.08 2.16 -23.45
N ASP A 47 5.09 1.28 -23.24
CA ASP A 47 3.69 1.65 -23.09
C ASP A 47 3.26 1.65 -21.61
N TYR A 48 2.12 2.28 -21.31
CA TYR A 48 1.50 2.27 -19.98
C TYR A 48 0.20 1.46 -19.98
N SER A 49 -0.31 1.18 -18.78
CA SER A 49 -1.63 0.59 -18.58
C SER A 49 -2.39 1.35 -17.51
N LEU A 50 -3.62 1.73 -17.83
CA LEU A 50 -4.60 2.28 -16.89
C LEU A 50 -5.50 1.15 -16.39
N SER A 51 -5.44 0.87 -15.09
CA SER A 51 -6.29 -0.16 -14.46
C SER A 51 -7.41 0.51 -13.69
N VAL A 52 -8.67 0.10 -13.90
CA VAL A 52 -9.86 0.78 -13.38
C VAL A 52 -10.84 -0.22 -12.77
N ARG A 53 -11.31 0.04 -11.56
CA ARG A 53 -12.43 -0.66 -10.91
C ARG A 53 -13.74 -0.20 -11.55
N GLU A 54 -14.36 -1.08 -12.34
CA GLU A 54 -15.52 -0.75 -13.17
C GLU A 54 -16.86 -1.30 -12.69
N SER A 55 -16.86 -2.40 -11.94
CA SER A 55 -18.09 -3.05 -11.47
C SER A 55 -17.90 -3.78 -10.15
N ASP A 56 -19.01 -4.09 -9.48
CA ASP A 56 -19.02 -4.98 -8.29
C ASP A 56 -19.29 -6.45 -8.63
N GLU A 57 -19.67 -6.72 -9.88
CA GLU A 57 -19.89 -8.05 -10.45
C GLU A 57 -18.56 -8.77 -10.77
N GLU A 58 -18.62 -9.96 -11.38
CA GLU A 58 -17.43 -10.59 -11.95
C GLU A 58 -16.68 -9.66 -12.91
N ASN A 59 -15.36 -9.83 -13.00
CA ASN A 59 -14.47 -8.97 -13.79
C ASN A 59 -14.53 -7.49 -13.38
N LYS A 60 -14.39 -7.25 -12.06
CA LYS A 60 -14.42 -5.95 -11.40
C LYS A 60 -13.47 -4.91 -12.00
N VAL A 61 -12.34 -5.34 -12.56
CA VAL A 61 -11.24 -4.46 -12.99
C VAL A 61 -10.99 -4.62 -14.49
N ARG A 62 -10.94 -3.49 -15.21
CA ARG A 62 -10.49 -3.43 -16.61
C ARG A 62 -9.11 -2.82 -16.69
N HIS A 63 -8.34 -3.26 -17.69
CA HIS A 63 -7.02 -2.72 -18.00
C HIS A 63 -7.01 -2.17 -19.42
N TYR A 64 -6.72 -0.88 -19.54
CA TYR A 64 -6.63 -0.18 -20.80
C TYR A 64 -5.17 0.06 -21.15
N LEU A 65 -4.80 -0.33 -22.37
CA LEU A 65 -3.49 -0.03 -22.91
C LEU A 65 -3.42 1.47 -23.26
N ILE A 66 -2.36 2.13 -22.78
CA ILE A 66 -1.99 3.47 -23.21
C ILE A 66 -0.72 3.33 -24.02
N GLU A 67 -0.84 3.52 -25.33
CA GLU A 67 0.29 3.46 -26.26
C GLU A 67 1.03 4.79 -26.26
N GLU A 68 2.35 4.77 -26.05
CA GLU A 68 3.19 5.95 -26.22
C GLU A 68 3.68 6.00 -27.68
N LYS A 69 3.42 7.11 -28.37
CA LYS A 69 3.77 7.29 -29.78
C LYS A 69 4.56 8.57 -29.97
N LEU A 70 5.49 8.54 -30.91
CA LEU A 70 6.18 9.76 -31.35
C LEU A 70 5.31 10.43 -32.41
N GLY A 71 4.80 11.63 -32.10
CA GLY A 71 4.08 12.45 -33.07
C GLY A 71 4.96 12.90 -34.22
N GLU A 72 4.35 13.37 -35.30
CA GLU A 72 5.08 13.85 -36.50
C GLU A 72 6.05 14.99 -36.21
N ASN A 73 5.79 15.76 -35.15
CA ASN A 73 6.63 16.83 -34.64
C ASN A 73 7.77 16.36 -33.71
N GLY A 74 7.94 15.05 -33.52
CA GLY A 74 8.91 14.48 -32.58
C GLY A 74 8.51 14.57 -31.11
N VAL A 75 7.29 15.03 -30.80
CA VAL A 75 6.78 15.10 -29.43
C VAL A 75 6.06 13.81 -29.09
N LYS A 76 6.32 13.25 -27.90
CA LYS A 76 5.60 12.08 -27.42
C LYS A 76 4.14 12.43 -27.18
N GLN A 77 3.26 11.57 -27.67
CA GLN A 77 1.81 11.61 -27.52
C GLN A 77 1.34 10.27 -26.98
N VAL A 78 0.13 10.22 -26.43
CA VAL A 78 -0.42 8.98 -25.88
C VAL A 78 -1.76 8.66 -26.52
N LYS A 79 -2.01 7.38 -26.75
CA LYS A 79 -3.27 6.88 -27.29
C LYS A 79 -3.87 5.84 -26.36
N ILE A 80 -5.18 5.92 -26.12
CA ILE A 80 -5.94 4.91 -25.40
C ILE A 80 -7.21 4.59 -26.20
N ALA A 81 -7.45 3.30 -26.42
CA ALA A 81 -8.47 2.84 -27.37
C ALA A 81 -8.30 3.55 -28.74
N ASP A 82 -9.30 4.34 -29.16
CA ASP A 82 -9.28 5.10 -30.43
C ASP A 82 -9.08 6.61 -30.25
N HIS A 83 -8.63 7.05 -29.07
CA HIS A 83 -8.49 8.46 -28.73
C HIS A 83 -7.02 8.84 -28.53
N ASP A 84 -6.57 9.85 -29.25
CA ASP A 84 -5.22 10.42 -29.16
C ASP A 84 -5.22 11.64 -28.23
N PHE A 85 -4.19 11.74 -27.40
CA PHE A 85 -4.00 12.81 -26.43
C PHE A 85 -2.56 13.32 -26.45
N MET A 86 -2.39 14.58 -26.03
CA MET A 86 -1.08 15.22 -25.98
C MET A 86 -0.17 14.54 -24.94
N ASP A 87 -0.74 14.14 -23.81
CA ASP A 87 -0.02 13.56 -22.68
C ASP A 87 -0.97 12.80 -21.73
N ILE A 88 -0.41 12.17 -20.69
CA ILE A 88 -1.19 11.45 -19.68
C ILE A 88 -2.17 12.38 -18.93
N PRO A 89 -1.78 13.59 -18.46
CA PRO A 89 -2.70 14.50 -17.80
C PRO A 89 -3.95 14.85 -18.63
N THR A 90 -3.79 15.15 -19.93
CA THR A 90 -4.90 15.47 -20.82
C THR A 90 -5.83 14.27 -21.04
N LEU A 91 -5.28 13.07 -21.20
CA LEU A 91 -6.04 11.82 -21.23
C LEU A 91 -6.85 11.63 -19.94
N LEU A 92 -6.20 11.72 -18.78
CA LEU A 92 -6.86 11.54 -17.48
C LEU A 92 -7.97 12.57 -17.27
N ASN A 93 -7.73 13.82 -17.64
CA ASN A 93 -8.73 14.89 -17.54
C ASN A 93 -9.95 14.62 -18.42
N HIS A 94 -9.76 14.06 -19.61
CA HIS A 94 -10.87 13.68 -20.50
C HIS A 94 -11.75 12.61 -19.85
N PHE A 95 -11.17 11.52 -19.33
CA PHE A 95 -11.92 10.41 -18.72
C PHE A 95 -12.42 10.69 -17.30
N LYS A 96 -12.25 11.90 -16.76
CA LYS A 96 -12.97 12.33 -15.55
C LYS A 96 -14.49 12.37 -15.76
N ILE A 97 -14.91 12.81 -16.95
CA ILE A 97 -16.31 13.03 -17.30
C ILE A 97 -16.80 12.10 -18.41
N HIS A 98 -15.88 11.49 -19.16
CA HIS A 98 -16.20 10.49 -20.18
C HIS A 98 -16.06 9.08 -19.60
N ILE A 99 -17.04 8.23 -19.91
CA ILE A 99 -17.03 6.83 -19.52
C ILE A 99 -16.03 6.08 -20.39
N LEU A 100 -15.23 5.20 -19.79
CA LEU A 100 -14.33 4.28 -20.51
C LEU A 100 -15.14 3.11 -21.10
N ASP A 101 -15.62 2.21 -20.24
CA ASP A 101 -16.55 1.14 -20.63
C ASP A 101 -17.82 1.21 -19.77
N LYS A 102 -17.72 1.05 -18.45
CA LYS A 102 -18.87 1.15 -17.53
C LYS A 102 -18.85 2.41 -16.65
N THR A 103 -17.68 2.98 -16.37
CA THR A 103 -17.52 4.11 -15.45
C THR A 103 -16.51 5.15 -15.96
N SER A 104 -16.53 6.34 -15.36
CA SER A 104 -15.50 7.37 -15.53
C SER A 104 -14.46 7.29 -14.40
N LEU A 105 -13.33 7.99 -14.56
CA LEU A 105 -12.27 8.07 -13.56
C LEU A 105 -12.68 8.99 -12.42
N THR A 106 -12.80 8.44 -11.21
CA THR A 106 -13.28 9.19 -10.04
C THR A 106 -12.19 9.45 -9.03
N ILE A 107 -11.44 8.41 -8.64
CA ILE A 107 -10.50 8.45 -7.53
C ILE A 107 -9.22 7.68 -7.90
N PRO A 108 -8.02 8.29 -7.78
CA PRO A 108 -6.78 7.54 -7.94
C PRO A 108 -6.53 6.67 -6.72
N TYR A 109 -6.13 5.42 -6.93
CA TYR A 109 -5.63 4.53 -5.91
C TYR A 109 -4.23 5.01 -5.50
N ARG A 110 -4.06 5.41 -4.24
CA ARG A 110 -2.83 6.05 -3.76
C ARG A 110 -1.88 5.02 -3.15
N LYS A 111 -0.57 5.22 -3.33
CA LYS A 111 0.48 4.37 -2.72
C LYS A 111 0.34 4.22 -1.20
N GLY A 112 -0.15 5.24 -0.50
CA GLY A 112 -0.40 5.17 0.95
C GLY A 112 -1.53 4.23 1.37
N GLN A 113 -2.31 3.70 0.42
CA GLN A 113 -3.28 2.64 0.68
C GLN A 113 -2.65 1.24 0.62
N ILE A 114 -1.40 1.12 0.15
CA ILE A 114 -0.64 -0.12 0.21
C ILE A 114 -0.08 -0.27 1.63
N GLU A 115 -0.25 -1.45 2.21
CA GLU A 115 0.27 -1.79 3.54
C GLU A 115 1.80 -1.68 3.54
N GLN A 116 2.34 -0.71 4.27
CA GLN A 116 3.78 -0.55 4.44
C GLN A 116 4.24 -1.18 5.75
N VAL A 117 5.35 -1.90 5.70
CA VAL A 117 5.97 -2.53 6.85
C VAL A 117 7.44 -2.12 6.97
N VAL A 118 8.00 -2.26 8.17
CA VAL A 118 9.42 -2.07 8.45
C VAL A 118 10.03 -3.36 8.96
N GLY A 119 11.23 -3.69 8.48
CA GLY A 119 12.00 -4.85 8.92
C GLY A 119 12.46 -4.72 10.38
N LEU A 120 12.20 -5.75 11.18
CA LEU A 120 12.64 -5.87 12.57
C LEU A 120 13.98 -6.59 12.69
N TYR A 121 14.21 -7.56 11.81
CA TYR A 121 15.40 -8.39 11.76
C TYR A 121 15.91 -8.41 10.32
N ARG A 122 17.22 -8.55 10.16
CA ARG A 122 17.84 -8.75 8.86
C ARG A 122 17.41 -10.11 8.30
N PHE A 123 17.08 -10.16 7.02
CA PHE A 123 16.73 -11.38 6.31
C PHE A 123 17.59 -11.48 5.05
N GLU A 124 18.36 -12.57 4.93
CA GLU A 124 19.27 -12.78 3.79
C GLU A 124 18.62 -13.54 2.63
N GLY A 125 17.43 -14.12 2.84
CA GLY A 125 16.77 -15.01 1.88
C GLY A 125 17.34 -16.43 1.89
N GLU A 126 16.48 -17.44 1.88
CA GLU A 126 16.89 -18.86 1.76
C GLU A 126 16.62 -19.43 0.36
N ARG A 127 15.66 -18.84 -0.35
CA ARG A 127 15.20 -19.27 -1.68
C ARG A 127 15.36 -18.13 -2.69
N ASP A 128 15.42 -18.49 -3.97
CA ASP A 128 15.47 -17.52 -5.07
C ASP A 128 14.20 -16.66 -5.19
N THR A 129 13.11 -17.07 -4.53
CA THR A 129 11.83 -16.36 -4.45
C THR A 129 11.77 -15.33 -3.31
N ASP A 130 12.76 -15.34 -2.42
CA ASP A 130 12.77 -14.54 -1.21
C ASP A 130 13.29 -13.12 -1.53
N LEU A 131 12.82 -12.14 -0.77
CA LEU A 131 13.30 -10.77 -0.86
C LEU A 131 14.18 -10.48 0.37
N PRO A 132 15.51 -10.39 0.24
CA PRO A 132 16.38 -9.99 1.33
C PRO A 132 16.11 -8.53 1.73
N PHE A 133 16.22 -8.23 3.02
CA PHE A 133 16.06 -6.88 3.56
C PHE A 133 16.85 -6.67 4.86
N GLU A 134 17.15 -5.41 5.16
CA GLU A 134 17.87 -5.01 6.37
C GLU A 134 16.94 -4.55 7.50
N VAL A 135 17.46 -4.53 8.74
CA VAL A 135 16.73 -3.97 9.89
C VAL A 135 16.41 -2.50 9.62
N GLY A 136 15.15 -2.11 9.82
CA GLY A 136 14.68 -0.75 9.58
C GLY A 136 14.32 -0.44 8.13
N GLU A 137 14.53 -1.37 7.19
CA GLU A 137 14.14 -1.18 5.80
C GLU A 137 12.61 -1.15 5.66
N THR A 138 12.09 -0.19 4.89
CA THR A 138 10.65 -0.08 4.61
C THR A 138 10.29 -0.87 3.35
N LEU A 139 9.29 -1.73 3.46
CA LEU A 139 8.79 -2.58 2.40
C LEU A 139 7.30 -2.33 2.17
N GLU A 140 6.86 -2.45 0.92
CA GLU A 140 5.46 -2.39 0.53
C GLU A 140 4.91 -3.82 0.41
N ILE A 141 3.88 -4.16 1.17
CA ILE A 141 3.20 -5.46 1.07
C ILE A 141 2.24 -5.42 -0.11
N ILE A 142 2.56 -6.25 -1.11
CA ILE A 142 1.80 -6.40 -2.35
C ILE A 142 1.00 -7.72 -2.38
N GLY A 143 1.05 -8.53 -1.33
CA GLY A 143 0.24 -9.74 -1.27
C GLY A 143 0.55 -10.61 -0.06
N LYS A 144 -0.36 -11.53 0.25
CA LYS A 144 -0.21 -12.52 1.33
C LYS A 144 -0.58 -13.90 0.77
N PRO A 145 0.25 -14.45 -0.13
CA PRO A 145 -0.08 -15.69 -0.85
C PRO A 145 -0.14 -16.91 0.07
N GLU A 146 0.62 -16.90 1.16
CA GLU A 146 0.75 -18.00 2.11
C GLU A 146 0.72 -17.49 3.56
N GLU A 147 0.34 -18.35 4.50
CA GLU A 147 0.35 -18.01 5.92
C GLU A 147 1.80 -17.81 6.40
N GLY A 148 2.06 -16.66 7.04
CA GLY A 148 3.39 -16.33 7.54
C GLY A 148 4.38 -15.80 6.50
N TRP A 149 4.04 -15.82 5.21
CA TRP A 149 4.89 -15.33 4.12
C TRP A 149 4.16 -14.30 3.27
N TRP A 150 4.67 -13.08 3.29
CA TRP A 150 4.07 -11.96 2.57
C TRP A 150 4.90 -11.63 1.34
N GLN A 151 4.23 -11.35 0.24
CA GLN A 151 4.89 -10.83 -0.95
C GLN A 151 5.09 -9.34 -0.76
N ALA A 152 6.35 -8.91 -0.79
CA ALA A 152 6.74 -7.54 -0.55
C ALA A 152 7.52 -6.95 -1.73
N ARG A 153 7.62 -5.62 -1.76
CA ARG A 153 8.42 -4.84 -2.70
C ARG A 153 9.31 -3.87 -1.93
N ASN A 154 10.60 -3.84 -2.26
CA ASN A 154 11.53 -2.87 -1.67
C ASN A 154 11.60 -1.57 -2.50
N ALA A 155 12.36 -0.59 -2.01
CA ALA A 155 12.54 0.70 -2.68
C ALA A 155 13.17 0.61 -4.08
N LEU A 156 13.89 -0.48 -4.39
CA LEU A 156 14.48 -0.76 -5.70
C LEU A 156 13.50 -1.45 -6.66
N ASN A 157 12.23 -1.58 -6.28
CA ASN A 157 11.20 -2.36 -6.98
C ASN A 157 11.50 -3.85 -7.13
N ALA A 158 12.44 -4.39 -6.35
CA ALA A 158 12.61 -5.84 -6.26
C ALA A 158 11.46 -6.42 -5.43
N THR A 159 10.93 -7.56 -5.87
CA THR A 159 9.79 -8.24 -5.24
C THR A 159 10.16 -9.65 -4.85
N GLY A 160 9.62 -10.12 -3.73
CA GLY A 160 9.79 -11.50 -3.29
C GLY A 160 9.05 -11.74 -1.98
N LEU A 161 9.24 -12.94 -1.41
CA LEU A 161 8.61 -13.33 -0.16
C LEU A 161 9.44 -12.86 1.04
N VAL A 162 8.75 -12.39 2.07
CA VAL A 162 9.32 -12.02 3.38
C VAL A 162 8.55 -12.71 4.51
N PRO A 163 9.23 -13.13 5.59
CA PRO A 163 8.54 -13.67 6.76
C PRO A 163 7.73 -12.57 7.46
N ALA A 164 6.43 -12.81 7.66
CA ALA A 164 5.51 -11.87 8.31
C ALA A 164 5.98 -11.51 9.74
N ILE A 165 6.60 -12.47 10.44
CA ILE A 165 7.12 -12.28 11.80
C ILE A 165 8.36 -11.37 11.87
N TYR A 166 8.99 -11.07 10.73
CA TYR A 166 10.20 -10.24 10.68
C TYR A 166 9.90 -8.79 10.31
N VAL A 167 8.64 -8.45 10.09
CA VAL A 167 8.20 -7.12 9.68
C VAL A 167 7.07 -6.62 10.58
N ARG A 168 6.88 -5.31 10.66
CA ARG A 168 5.73 -4.71 11.35
C ARG A 168 5.15 -3.55 10.56
N PRO A 169 3.84 -3.23 10.67
CA PRO A 169 3.26 -2.06 10.01
C PRO A 169 3.97 -0.75 10.40
N VAL A 170 4.24 0.11 9.41
CA VAL A 170 4.85 1.43 9.62
C VAL A 170 3.95 2.33 10.48
N SER A 171 2.62 2.15 10.40
CA SER A 171 1.63 2.87 11.22
C SER A 171 1.70 2.53 12.72
N TRP A 172 2.53 1.57 13.13
CA TRP A 172 2.65 1.13 14.52
C TRP A 172 3.45 2.09 15.44
N ASN A 173 3.91 3.26 14.98
CA ASN A 173 4.56 4.29 15.83
C ASN A 173 3.83 5.63 15.71
N SER A 174 3.05 6.07 16.71
CA SER A 174 3.62 6.87 17.83
C SER A 174 2.86 6.77 19.18
N GLN A 175 1.83 5.92 19.32
CA GLN A 175 1.07 5.83 20.59
C GLN A 175 1.05 4.42 21.21
N HIS A 176 1.00 3.35 20.42
CA HIS A 176 0.78 2.00 20.94
C HIS A 176 2.01 1.35 21.61
N VAL A 177 3.22 1.77 21.26
CA VAL A 177 4.46 1.21 21.82
C VAL A 177 4.61 1.58 23.30
N LEU A 178 4.26 2.83 23.65
CA LEU A 178 4.32 3.30 25.03
C LEU A 178 3.21 2.69 25.89
N GLU A 179 1.98 2.55 25.37
CA GLU A 179 0.89 1.88 26.09
C GLU A 179 1.16 0.39 26.30
N SER A 180 1.71 -0.30 25.29
CA SER A 180 2.05 -1.73 25.42
C SER A 180 3.23 -1.97 26.37
N LEU A 181 4.25 -1.09 26.36
CA LEU A 181 5.34 -1.14 27.34
C LEU A 181 4.85 -0.79 28.75
N LEU A 182 4.00 0.23 28.91
CA LEU A 182 3.42 0.62 30.21
C LEU A 182 2.59 -0.53 30.81
N LEU A 183 1.79 -1.22 29.98
CA LEU A 183 1.05 -2.42 30.38
C LEU A 183 1.96 -3.59 30.76
N MET A 184 3.13 -3.75 30.10
CA MET A 184 4.11 -4.78 30.45
C MET A 184 4.85 -4.47 31.76
N VAL A 185 5.07 -3.20 32.10
CA VAL A 185 5.69 -2.80 33.38
C VAL A 185 4.71 -2.94 34.55
N ASP A 186 3.40 -2.72 34.35
CA ASP A 186 2.40 -2.83 35.43
C ASP A 186 2.20 -4.26 35.97
N VAL A 187 2.48 -5.30 35.17
CA VAL A 187 2.28 -6.71 35.61
C VAL A 187 3.37 -7.17 36.60
N GLU A 188 4.59 -6.64 36.50
CA GLU A 188 5.71 -7.01 37.39
C GLU A 188 5.78 -6.14 38.65
N TRP A 189 5.22 -4.92 38.65
CA TRP A 189 5.18 -4.06 39.84
C TRP A 189 4.06 -4.40 40.82
N ASN A 190 2.96 -5.00 40.35
CA ASN A 190 1.83 -5.34 41.22
C ASN A 190 2.14 -6.48 42.22
N LEU A 191 3.11 -7.34 41.90
CA LEU A 191 3.57 -8.40 42.80
C LEU A 191 4.52 -7.88 43.90
N LEU A 192 5.31 -6.84 43.60
CA LEU A 192 6.28 -6.23 44.53
C LEU A 192 5.62 -5.25 45.52
N VAL A 193 4.59 -4.51 45.08
CA VAL A 193 3.83 -3.60 45.95
C VAL A 193 2.96 -4.37 46.96
N MET A 194 2.43 -5.55 46.60
CA MET A 194 1.69 -6.40 47.54
C MET A 194 2.59 -7.04 48.62
N ILE A 195 3.87 -7.29 48.34
CA ILE A 195 4.81 -7.88 49.31
C ILE A 195 5.36 -6.81 50.29
N LEU A 196 5.52 -5.56 49.85
CA LEU A 196 6.02 -4.47 50.71
C LEU A 196 4.96 -3.85 51.63
N CYS A 197 3.67 -4.03 51.34
CA CYS A 197 2.58 -3.49 52.19
C CYS A 197 2.33 -4.29 53.49
N PHE A 198 2.98 -5.45 53.69
CA PHE A 198 2.80 -6.30 54.88
C PHE A 198 3.85 -6.13 55.99
N ILE A 199 4.89 -5.29 55.81
CA ILE A 199 6.04 -5.25 56.74
C ILE A 199 6.11 -3.97 57.60
N THR A 200 5.26 -2.97 57.39
CA THR A 200 5.36 -1.71 58.16
C THR A 200 4.03 -1.21 58.71
N THR A 201 3.52 -1.86 59.76
CA THR A 201 2.73 -1.16 60.78
C THR A 201 3.26 -1.56 62.17
N PRO A 202 4.03 -0.69 62.84
CA PRO A 202 4.32 -0.89 64.24
C PRO A 202 3.09 -0.50 65.08
N GLU A 203 2.74 -1.37 66.02
CA GLU A 203 1.88 -1.07 67.16
C GLU A 203 2.33 0.23 67.85
N SER A 204 1.38 1.12 68.14
CA SER A 204 1.30 1.75 69.46
C SER A 204 -0.05 2.43 69.67
N ASN A 205 -0.68 1.94 70.74
CA ASN A 205 -1.91 2.33 71.40
C ASN A 205 -1.65 3.57 72.32
N PRO A 206 -2.55 3.92 73.26
CA PRO A 206 -3.69 4.87 73.22
C PRO A 206 -3.48 6.14 74.09
N PHE A 207 -4.56 6.95 74.23
CA PHE A 207 -4.73 8.19 75.02
C PHE A 207 -4.06 9.41 74.36
N SER A 208 -4.75 10.51 74.04
CA SER A 208 -5.80 11.24 74.75
C SER A 208 -6.55 12.18 73.82
#